data_AF-C8PQ66-F1
#
_entry.id   AF-C8PQ66-F1
#
_cell.length_a   1.000
_cell.length_b   1.000
_cell.length_c   1.000
_cell.angle_alpha   90.00
_cell.angle_beta   90.00
_cell.angle_gamma   90.00
#
_symmetry.space_group_name_H-M   'P 1'
#
loop_
_entity.id
_entity.type
_entity.pdbx_description
1 polymer ?
#
loop_
_entity_poly.entity_id
_entity_poly.type
_entity_poly.pdbx_seq_one_letter_code
_entity_poly.pdbx_strand_id
1 'polypeptide(L)'
;MIDRSVQTILQPALAFLKQGDLEQAHTSLGRLLEQDLENPQVMYTLKGVSFWLDRVRYSQALADDFLRGEYIISQWKPFLDYIKKKGDFNEPIIYALKCTVFTIALRLYQSLLSGTEPVHNTAEIYRKTGLCYKALGDYETAIRCLRYAADMNTNSSAILAELADAYALSGEVRLAKVFFREALFKNASGIEMCFLESEIINALVTKVAAIGHTGEELLEWLPVYGTLDGVLNVKRELKALELGKLKQSIYMLENELREKTVKDKKLLVPRLINYYFWLIDHYMNGTIERSKIDEILLRIKLLDEKIYNRYIR
;
A
#
# COMPACT_ATOMS: atom_id res chain seq x y z
N MET A 1 6.20 27.21 12.03
CA MET A 1 7.68 27.31 12.06
C MET A 1 8.17 26.26 13.04
N ILE A 2 8.55 25.07 12.57
CA ILE A 2 9.16 24.07 13.45
C ILE A 2 10.58 24.56 13.73
N ASP A 3 10.89 24.63 15.02
CA ASP A 3 12.10 25.20 15.59
C ASP A 3 13.34 24.48 15.02
N ARG A 4 14.12 25.19 14.19
CA ARG A 4 15.34 24.65 13.56
C ARG A 4 16.32 24.10 14.61
N SER A 5 16.24 24.58 15.85
CA SER A 5 17.05 24.13 16.98
C SER A 5 16.79 22.66 17.36
N VAL A 6 15.53 22.20 17.36
CA VAL A 6 15.15 20.86 17.83
C VAL A 6 15.52 19.77 16.82
N GLN A 7 15.45 20.08 15.52
CA GLN A 7 15.98 19.17 14.49
C GLN A 7 17.49 18.98 14.61
N THR A 8 18.25 20.03 15.00
CA THR A 8 19.69 19.92 15.26
C THR A 8 19.98 19.02 16.46
N ILE A 9 19.20 19.14 17.55
CA ILE A 9 19.36 18.35 18.78
C ILE A 9 19.14 16.85 18.52
N LEU A 10 18.13 16.50 17.72
CA LEU A 10 17.80 15.10 17.43
C LEU A 10 18.67 14.45 16.35
N GLN A 11 19.49 15.21 15.62
CA GLN A 11 20.26 14.66 14.48
C GLN A 11 21.08 13.41 14.82
N PRO A 12 21.83 13.34 15.94
CA PRO A 12 22.61 12.15 16.27
C PRO A 12 21.72 10.92 16.46
N ALA A 13 20.61 11.05 17.18
CA ALA A 13 19.66 9.96 17.40
C ALA A 13 18.99 9.52 16.09
N LEU A 14 18.58 10.47 15.24
CA LEU A 14 17.99 10.16 13.93
C LEU A 14 18.99 9.49 12.99
N ALA A 15 20.28 9.82 13.10
CA ALA A 15 21.34 9.17 12.32
C ALA A 15 21.50 7.69 12.72
N PHE A 16 21.53 7.38 14.02
CA PHE A 16 21.55 5.99 14.50
C PHE A 16 20.33 5.21 14.04
N LEU A 17 19.14 5.81 14.12
CA LEU A 17 17.91 5.20 13.62
C LEU A 17 17.99 4.87 12.13
N LYS A 18 18.47 5.81 11.30
CA LYS A 18 18.62 5.57 9.85
C LYS A 18 19.61 4.44 9.51
N GLN A 19 20.56 4.14 10.40
CA GLN A 19 21.50 3.02 10.26
C GLN A 19 20.94 1.67 10.79
N GLY A 20 19.76 1.70 11.41
CA GLY A 20 19.13 0.52 12.01
C GLY A 20 19.56 0.24 13.45
N ASP A 21 20.21 1.19 14.13
CA ASP A 21 20.71 1.01 15.51
C ASP A 21 19.74 1.63 16.53
N LEU A 22 18.81 0.81 17.02
CA LEU A 22 17.83 1.22 18.04
C LEU A 22 18.45 1.46 19.42
N GLU A 23 19.48 0.70 19.80
CA GLU A 23 20.06 0.76 21.15
C GLU A 23 20.93 2.01 21.31
N GLN A 24 21.72 2.37 20.28
CA GLN A 24 22.47 3.65 20.28
C GLN A 24 21.53 4.85 20.18
N ALA A 25 20.46 4.75 19.38
CA ALA A 25 19.46 5.80 19.34
C ALA A 25 18.78 6.01 20.71
N HIS A 26 18.40 4.93 21.39
CA HIS A 26 17.81 4.98 22.73
C HIS A 26 18.77 5.62 23.74
N THR A 27 20.04 5.21 23.74
CA THR A 27 21.08 5.78 24.62
C THR A 27 21.30 7.26 24.33
N SER A 28 21.37 7.66 23.06
CA SER A 28 21.52 9.06 22.66
C SER A 28 20.34 9.90 23.12
N LEU A 29 19.11 9.39 22.99
CA LEU A 29 17.90 10.08 23.44
C LEU A 29 17.81 10.18 24.96
N GLY A 30 18.28 9.17 25.69
CA GLY A 30 18.37 9.22 27.16
C GLY A 30 19.25 10.37 27.64
N ARG A 31 20.43 10.55 27.03
CA ARG A 31 21.33 11.69 27.33
C ARG A 31 20.70 13.04 27.01
N LEU A 32 19.92 13.12 25.93
CA LEU A 32 19.20 14.35 25.57
C LEU A 32 18.09 14.66 26.58
N LEU A 33 17.39 13.62 27.06
CA LEU A 33 16.35 13.79 28.07
C LEU A 33 16.92 14.26 29.41
N GLU A 34 18.12 13.81 29.80
CA GLU A 34 18.80 14.31 31.00
C GLU A 34 19.11 15.82 30.93
N GLN A 35 19.32 16.36 29.72
CA GLN A 35 19.59 17.79 29.50
C GLN A 35 18.30 18.63 29.44
N ASP A 36 17.23 18.06 28.91
CA ASP A 36 15.91 18.70 28.78
C ASP A 36 14.79 17.65 28.99
N LEU A 37 14.37 17.51 30.25
CA LEU A 37 13.46 16.46 30.73
C LEU A 37 12.06 16.54 30.12
N GLU A 38 11.66 17.70 29.60
CA GLU A 38 10.30 17.94 29.10
C GLU A 38 10.24 18.08 27.58
N ASN A 39 11.35 17.85 26.86
CA ASN A 39 11.38 18.03 25.42
C ASN A 39 10.35 17.12 24.71
N PRO A 40 9.27 17.67 24.11
CA PRO A 40 8.19 16.85 23.56
C PRO A 40 8.65 15.96 22.40
N GLN A 41 9.63 16.42 21.62
CA GLN A 41 10.15 15.70 20.45
C GLN A 41 11.09 14.56 20.84
N VAL A 42 11.93 14.75 21.88
CA VAL A 42 12.75 13.67 22.45
C VAL A 42 11.84 12.60 23.04
N MET A 43 10.83 12.98 23.82
CA MET A 43 9.85 12.05 24.39
C MET A 43 9.04 11.32 23.32
N TYR A 44 8.63 12.01 22.27
CA TYR A 44 7.95 11.40 21.12
C TYR A 44 8.85 10.37 20.41
N THR A 45 10.11 10.71 20.18
CA THR A 45 11.09 9.79 19.57
C THR A 45 11.34 8.58 20.45
N LEU A 46 11.54 8.77 21.76
CA LEU A 46 11.74 7.69 22.73
C LEU A 46 10.57 6.71 22.74
N LYS A 47 9.32 7.19 22.75
CA LYS A 47 8.14 6.31 22.67
C LYS A 47 8.18 5.43 21.42
N GLY A 48 8.61 5.98 20.28
CA GLY A 48 8.77 5.22 19.05
C GLY A 48 9.90 4.19 19.13
N VAL A 49 11.06 4.59 19.65
CA VAL A 49 12.22 3.69 19.83
C VAL A 49 11.89 2.54 20.80
N SER A 50 11.30 2.84 21.95
CA SER A 50 10.90 1.82 22.94
C SER A 50 9.88 0.83 22.36
N PHE A 51 8.89 1.32 21.60
CA PHE A 51 7.95 0.44 20.90
C PHE A 51 8.68 -0.59 20.03
N TRP A 52 9.65 -0.14 19.24
CA TRP A 52 10.40 -1.02 18.34
C TRP A 52 11.40 -1.91 19.07
N LEU A 53 12.05 -1.44 20.13
CA LEU A 53 12.93 -2.27 20.97
C LEU A 53 12.18 -3.47 21.55
N ASP A 54 10.97 -3.25 22.09
CA ASP A 54 10.15 -4.33 22.64
C ASP A 54 9.76 -5.35 21.56
N ARG A 55 9.41 -4.89 20.36
CA ARG A 55 9.05 -5.75 19.23
C ARG A 55 10.24 -6.52 18.68
N VAL A 56 11.40 -5.89 18.59
CA VAL A 56 12.63 -6.56 18.15
C VAL A 56 13.04 -7.62 19.17
N ARG A 57 13.01 -7.31 20.47
CA ARG A 57 13.28 -8.30 21.54
C ARG A 57 12.31 -9.47 21.49
N TYR A 58 11.02 -9.21 21.32
CA TYR A 58 10.03 -10.28 21.18
C TYR A 58 10.28 -11.14 19.93
N SER A 59 10.64 -10.53 18.81
CA SER A 59 10.89 -11.26 17.56
C SER A 59 12.02 -12.30 17.69
N GLN A 60 13.01 -12.06 18.56
CA GLN A 60 14.10 -13.02 18.79
C GLN A 60 13.62 -14.38 19.30
N ALA A 61 12.46 -14.43 19.97
CA ALA A 61 11.85 -15.67 20.45
C ALA A 61 11.14 -16.49 19.34
N LEU A 62 10.99 -15.94 18.14
CA LEU A 62 10.39 -16.63 16.99
C LEU A 62 11.39 -17.61 16.36
N ALA A 63 10.83 -18.67 15.75
CA ALA A 63 11.57 -19.86 15.34
C ALA A 63 12.59 -19.62 14.21
N ASP A 64 12.27 -18.75 13.25
CA ASP A 64 13.12 -18.50 12.09
C ASP A 64 13.10 -17.01 11.68
N ASP A 65 14.07 -16.63 10.84
CA ASP A 65 14.22 -15.25 10.35
C ASP A 65 13.06 -14.78 9.46
N PHE A 66 12.31 -15.71 8.85
CA PHE A 66 11.14 -15.36 8.05
C PHE A 66 10.00 -14.89 8.95
N LEU A 67 9.65 -15.65 9.99
CA LEU A 67 8.66 -15.27 11.00
C LEU A 67 9.04 -13.99 11.72
N ARG A 68 10.34 -13.77 11.98
CA ARG A 68 10.86 -12.51 12.52
C ARG A 68 10.58 -11.34 11.59
N GLY A 69 10.92 -11.47 10.31
CA GLY A 69 10.67 -10.46 9.30
C GLY A 69 9.18 -10.13 9.18
N GLU A 70 8.35 -11.16 9.04
CA GLU A 70 6.89 -11.02 8.95
C GLU A 70 6.30 -10.30 10.15
N TYR A 71 6.74 -10.70 11.36
CA TYR A 71 6.32 -10.02 12.57
C TYR A 71 6.69 -8.55 12.53
N ILE A 72 7.97 -8.21 12.30
CA ILE A 72 8.45 -6.82 12.30
C ILE A 72 7.68 -5.96 11.28
N ILE A 73 7.48 -6.45 10.06
CA ILE A 73 6.72 -5.73 9.03
C ILE A 73 5.25 -5.57 9.43
N SER A 74 4.61 -6.61 9.98
CA SER A 74 3.21 -6.55 10.43
C SER A 74 2.96 -5.51 11.52
N GLN A 75 3.99 -5.16 12.31
CA GLN A 75 3.88 -4.17 13.37
C GLN A 75 3.91 -2.73 12.87
N TRP A 76 4.19 -2.48 11.59
CA TRP A 76 4.26 -1.13 11.03
C TRP A 76 2.93 -0.37 11.15
N LYS A 77 1.81 -0.98 10.74
CA LYS A 77 0.48 -0.35 10.85
C LYS A 77 0.07 -0.10 12.32
N PRO A 78 0.17 -1.08 13.25
CA PRO A 78 -0.03 -0.85 14.67
C PRO A 78 0.86 0.26 15.25
N PHE A 79 2.11 0.37 14.78
CA PHE A 79 3.02 1.43 15.18
C PHE A 79 2.51 2.82 14.75
N LEU A 80 2.03 2.97 13.52
CA LEU A 80 1.46 4.24 13.04
C LEU A 80 0.24 4.66 13.88
N ASP A 81 -0.64 3.72 14.21
CA ASP A 81 -1.80 3.98 15.08
C ASP A 81 -1.39 4.32 16.52
N TYR A 82 -0.34 3.67 17.04
CA TYR A 82 0.22 3.94 18.35
C TYR A 82 0.82 5.34 18.41
N ILE A 83 1.74 5.67 17.50
CA ILE A 83 2.54 6.89 17.57
C ILE A 83 1.70 8.13 17.30
N LYS A 84 0.66 8.02 16.44
CA LYS A 84 -0.32 9.09 16.19
C LYS A 84 -1.07 9.51 17.47
N LYS A 85 -1.26 8.60 18.43
CA LYS A 85 -1.93 8.90 19.72
C LYS A 85 -0.98 9.51 20.76
N LYS A 86 0.34 9.54 20.50
CA LYS A 86 1.36 9.89 21.50
C LYS A 86 1.90 11.32 21.39
N GLY A 87 1.60 12.02 20.31
CA GLY A 87 2.01 13.41 20.07
C GLY A 87 1.79 13.82 18.62
N ASP A 88 2.22 15.03 18.30
CA ASP A 88 2.10 15.58 16.96
C ASP A 88 2.97 14.81 15.96
N PHE A 89 2.43 14.62 14.76
CA PHE A 89 3.13 13.91 13.70
C PHE A 89 4.40 14.67 13.30
N ASN A 90 5.54 13.99 13.39
CA ASN A 90 6.84 14.52 12.98
C ASN A 90 7.46 13.61 11.91
N GLU A 91 7.40 14.06 10.67
CA GLU A 91 7.84 13.31 9.49
C GLU A 91 9.32 12.85 9.57
N PRO A 92 10.32 13.69 9.91
CA PRO A 92 11.70 13.23 10.12
C PRO A 92 11.85 12.07 11.11
N ILE A 93 11.12 12.08 12.23
CA ILE A 93 11.18 11.03 13.25
C ILE A 93 10.56 9.74 12.72
N ILE A 94 9.36 9.83 12.13
CA ILE A 94 8.67 8.67 11.56
C ILE A 94 9.49 8.05 10.42
N TYR A 95 10.09 8.88 9.56
CA TYR A 95 10.99 8.42 8.51
C TYR A 95 12.22 7.71 9.07
N ALA A 96 12.87 8.25 10.11
CA ALA A 96 14.03 7.58 10.72
C ALA A 96 13.67 6.21 11.31
N LEU A 97 12.53 6.12 12.02
CA LEU A 97 12.02 4.86 12.57
C LEU A 97 11.64 3.87 11.46
N LYS A 98 11.03 4.35 10.36
CA LYS A 98 10.79 3.57 9.15
C LYS A 98 12.11 2.97 8.65
N CYS A 99 13.13 3.79 8.40
CA CYS A 99 14.44 3.31 7.96
C CYS A 99 15.00 2.22 8.88
N THR A 100 14.87 2.38 10.20
CA THR A 100 15.31 1.34 11.15
C THR A 100 14.61 0.02 10.93
N VAL A 101 13.27 0.03 10.92
CA VAL A 101 12.43 -1.16 10.84
C VAL A 101 12.69 -1.91 9.53
N PHE A 102 12.69 -1.18 8.42
CA PHE A 102 12.92 -1.77 7.11
C PHE A 102 14.38 -2.20 6.90
N THR A 103 15.35 -1.59 7.58
CA THR A 103 16.74 -2.09 7.61
C THR A 103 16.85 -3.41 8.37
N ILE A 104 16.21 -3.52 9.53
CA ILE A 104 16.19 -4.76 10.34
C ILE A 104 15.51 -5.88 9.54
N ALA A 105 14.33 -5.60 8.97
CA ALA A 105 13.60 -6.56 8.16
C ALA A 105 14.40 -6.99 6.92
N LEU A 106 15.05 -6.05 6.22
CA LEU A 106 15.88 -6.37 5.05
C LEU A 106 17.01 -7.33 5.40
N ARG A 107 17.69 -7.15 6.53
CA ARG A 107 18.77 -8.06 6.97
C ARG A 107 18.26 -9.48 7.19
N LEU A 108 17.06 -9.63 7.77
CA LEU A 108 16.41 -10.93 7.98
C LEU A 108 16.04 -11.60 6.64
N TYR A 109 15.52 -10.85 5.67
CA TYR A 109 15.19 -11.43 4.37
C TYR A 109 16.45 -11.74 3.53
N GLN A 110 17.50 -10.93 3.65
CA GLN A 110 18.78 -11.20 2.99
C GLN A 110 19.46 -12.46 3.55
N SER A 111 19.41 -12.70 4.87
CA SER A 111 19.96 -13.93 5.46
C SER A 111 19.28 -15.16 4.85
N LEU A 112 17.95 -15.14 4.73
CA LEU A 112 17.17 -16.21 4.10
C LEU A 112 17.53 -16.43 2.62
N LEU A 113 17.70 -15.36 1.84
CA LEU A 113 18.06 -15.46 0.42
C LEU A 113 19.50 -15.92 0.18
N SER A 114 20.41 -15.66 1.14
CA SER A 114 21.81 -16.11 1.10
C SER A 114 22.03 -17.53 1.65
N GLY A 115 21.00 -18.10 2.30
CA GLY A 115 21.07 -19.43 2.90
C GLY A 115 21.21 -20.54 1.87
N THR A 116 21.76 -21.66 2.29
CA THR A 116 21.92 -22.87 1.46
C THR A 116 20.67 -23.76 1.46
N GLU A 117 19.71 -23.50 2.35
CA GLU A 117 18.49 -24.28 2.48
C GLU A 117 17.41 -23.84 1.47
N PRO A 118 16.57 -24.77 0.98
CA PRO A 118 15.47 -24.43 0.09
C PRO A 118 14.49 -23.47 0.80
N VAL A 119 14.38 -22.27 0.23
CA VAL A 119 13.57 -21.20 0.81
C VAL A 119 12.08 -21.44 0.51
N HIS A 120 11.33 -21.87 1.54
CA HIS A 120 9.87 -21.82 1.49
C HIS A 120 9.40 -20.35 1.41
N ASN A 121 8.26 -20.09 0.77
CA ASN A 121 7.70 -18.74 0.59
C ASN A 121 8.62 -17.76 -0.17
N THR A 122 9.41 -18.27 -1.13
CA THR A 122 10.32 -17.45 -1.95
C THR A 122 9.63 -16.19 -2.51
N ALA A 123 8.42 -16.29 -3.07
CA ALA A 123 7.69 -15.15 -3.61
C ALA A 123 7.42 -14.06 -2.56
N GLU A 124 7.06 -14.45 -1.34
CA GLU A 124 6.79 -13.51 -0.25
C GLU A 124 8.07 -12.85 0.26
N ILE A 125 9.16 -13.61 0.35
CA ILE A 125 10.48 -13.07 0.74
C ILE A 125 10.95 -12.03 -0.27
N TYR A 126 10.81 -12.30 -1.58
CA TYR A 126 11.12 -11.31 -2.61
C TYR A 126 10.18 -10.09 -2.55
N ARG A 127 8.89 -10.28 -2.28
CA ARG A 127 7.94 -9.17 -2.06
C ARG A 127 8.43 -8.27 -0.93
N LYS A 128 8.67 -8.84 0.25
CA LYS A 128 9.08 -8.09 1.45
C LYS A 128 10.46 -7.46 1.31
N THR A 129 11.40 -8.15 0.65
CA THR A 129 12.71 -7.59 0.29
C THR A 129 12.55 -6.35 -0.60
N GLY A 130 11.71 -6.45 -1.64
CA GLY A 130 11.41 -5.32 -2.52
C GLY A 130 10.73 -4.16 -1.80
N LEU A 131 9.78 -4.46 -0.91
CA LEU A 131 9.16 -3.47 -0.03
C LEU A 131 10.20 -2.75 0.86
N CYS A 132 11.17 -3.48 1.43
CA CYS A 132 12.23 -2.90 2.24
C CYS A 132 13.13 -1.97 1.42
N TYR A 133 13.58 -2.40 0.23
CA TYR A 133 14.38 -1.52 -0.64
C TYR A 133 13.61 -0.27 -1.05
N LYS A 134 12.31 -0.39 -1.35
CA LYS A 134 11.44 0.76 -1.66
C LYS A 134 11.38 1.72 -0.48
N ALA A 135 11.15 1.19 0.73
CA ALA A 135 11.08 1.97 1.95
C ALA A 135 12.39 2.72 2.27
N LEU A 136 13.54 2.14 1.87
CA LEU A 136 14.88 2.69 2.05
C LEU A 136 15.35 3.59 0.88
N GLY A 137 14.56 3.70 -0.19
CA GLY A 137 14.84 4.59 -1.34
C GLY A 137 15.61 3.95 -2.50
N ASP A 138 15.94 2.66 -2.44
CA ASP A 138 16.51 1.92 -3.57
C ASP A 138 15.38 1.35 -4.45
N TYR A 139 14.82 2.23 -5.29
CA TYR A 139 13.66 1.87 -6.12
C TYR A 139 14.00 0.88 -7.23
N GLU A 140 15.23 0.89 -7.75
CA GLU A 140 15.64 -0.03 -8.83
C GLU A 140 15.68 -1.48 -8.32
N THR A 141 16.35 -1.71 -7.18
CA THR A 141 16.38 -3.03 -6.56
C THR A 141 14.99 -3.45 -6.09
N ALA A 142 14.19 -2.51 -5.56
CA ALA A 142 12.80 -2.78 -5.19
C ALA A 142 11.98 -3.32 -6.36
N ILE A 143 12.02 -2.63 -7.52
CA ILE A 143 11.31 -3.04 -8.74
C ILE A 143 11.76 -4.44 -9.17
N ARG A 144 13.08 -4.73 -9.17
CA ARG A 144 13.59 -6.05 -9.55
C ARG A 144 13.04 -7.16 -8.66
N CYS A 145 13.08 -6.97 -7.34
CA CYS A 145 12.56 -7.94 -6.37
C CYS A 145 11.04 -8.12 -6.48
N LEU A 146 10.28 -7.02 -6.59
CA LEU A 146 8.82 -7.04 -6.70
C LEU A 146 8.35 -7.67 -8.02
N ARG A 147 9.06 -7.44 -9.13
CA ARG A 147 8.78 -8.13 -10.40
C ARG A 147 8.96 -9.63 -10.29
N TYR A 148 10.06 -10.08 -9.69
CA TYR A 148 10.31 -11.50 -9.47
C TYR A 148 9.22 -12.14 -8.59
N ALA A 149 8.79 -11.44 -7.53
CA ALA A 149 7.66 -11.86 -6.71
C ALA A 149 6.33 -11.92 -7.48
N ALA A 150 6.08 -10.93 -8.36
CA ALA A 150 4.87 -10.87 -9.19
C ALA A 150 4.80 -11.99 -10.23
N ASP A 151 5.95 -12.36 -10.80
CA ASP A 151 6.05 -13.46 -11.76
C ASP A 151 5.73 -14.82 -11.09
N MET A 152 6.10 -14.99 -9.82
CA MET A 152 5.76 -16.17 -9.03
C MET A 152 4.31 -16.18 -8.53
N ASN A 153 3.77 -15.01 -8.19
CA ASN A 153 2.41 -14.85 -7.68
C ASN A 153 1.62 -13.82 -8.50
N THR A 154 1.20 -14.23 -9.69
CA THR A 154 0.58 -13.36 -10.70
C THR A 154 -0.78 -12.79 -10.28
N ASN A 155 -1.37 -13.27 -9.19
CA ASN A 155 -2.70 -12.87 -8.73
C ASN A 155 -2.69 -11.99 -7.48
N SER A 156 -1.52 -11.67 -6.92
CA SER A 156 -1.44 -10.81 -5.75
C SER A 156 -1.64 -9.33 -6.10
N SER A 157 -2.74 -8.73 -5.63
CA SER A 157 -2.96 -7.29 -5.77
C SER A 157 -1.96 -6.47 -4.94
N ALA A 158 -1.56 -6.97 -3.76
CA ALA A 158 -0.59 -6.32 -2.89
C ALA A 158 0.76 -6.13 -3.59
N ILE A 159 1.31 -7.19 -4.22
CA ILE A 159 2.58 -7.10 -4.95
C ILE A 159 2.49 -6.09 -6.10
N LEU A 160 1.40 -6.12 -6.86
CA LEU A 160 1.21 -5.21 -7.99
C LEU A 160 1.06 -3.75 -7.54
N ALA A 161 0.39 -3.50 -6.41
CA ALA A 161 0.27 -2.17 -5.84
C ALA A 161 1.63 -1.65 -5.34
N GLU A 162 2.41 -2.48 -4.66
CA GLU A 162 3.76 -2.13 -4.21
C GLU A 162 4.70 -1.86 -5.39
N LEU A 163 4.59 -2.66 -6.46
CA LEU A 163 5.35 -2.46 -7.70
C LEU A 163 4.95 -1.17 -8.42
N ALA A 164 3.65 -0.88 -8.50
CA ALA A 164 3.13 0.37 -9.04
C ALA A 164 3.69 1.59 -8.30
N ASP A 165 3.73 1.50 -6.98
CA ASP A 165 4.24 2.53 -6.10
C ASP A 165 5.75 2.73 -6.28
N ALA A 166 6.52 1.64 -6.41
CA ALA A 166 7.94 1.72 -6.72
C ALA A 166 8.21 2.39 -8.09
N TYR A 167 7.43 2.06 -9.12
CA TYR A 167 7.51 2.75 -10.42
C TYR A 167 7.17 4.24 -10.31
N ALA A 168 6.17 4.61 -9.51
CA ALA A 168 5.82 6.00 -9.32
C ALA A 168 6.97 6.78 -8.66
N LEU A 169 7.59 6.20 -7.63
CA LEU A 169 8.72 6.79 -6.90
C LEU A 169 10.00 6.86 -7.75
N SER A 170 10.19 5.93 -8.70
CA SER A 170 11.30 5.98 -9.67
C SER A 170 11.05 6.93 -10.84
N GLY A 171 9.87 7.57 -10.94
CA GLY A 171 9.50 8.49 -12.02
C GLY A 171 8.79 7.84 -13.22
N GLU A 172 8.57 6.53 -13.22
CA GLU A 172 7.91 5.75 -14.28
C GLU A 172 6.38 5.82 -14.17
N VAL A 173 5.83 7.04 -14.24
CA VAL A 173 4.42 7.36 -13.96
C VAL A 173 3.44 6.56 -14.82
N ARG A 174 3.76 6.30 -16.09
CA ARG A 174 2.87 5.55 -16.99
C ARG A 174 2.71 4.10 -16.52
N LEU A 175 3.82 3.43 -16.15
CA LEU A 175 3.80 2.07 -15.64
C LEU A 175 3.08 2.01 -14.30
N ALA A 176 3.36 2.97 -13.40
CA ALA A 176 2.66 3.07 -12.12
C ALA A 176 1.15 3.07 -12.28
N LYS A 177 0.60 3.89 -13.19
CA LYS A 177 -0.84 3.96 -13.45
C LYS A 177 -1.42 2.63 -13.94
N VAL A 178 -0.71 1.92 -14.81
CA VAL A 178 -1.14 0.59 -15.30
C VAL A 178 -1.20 -0.40 -14.14
N PHE A 179 -0.12 -0.50 -13.36
CA PHE A 179 -0.04 -1.47 -12.27
C PHE A 179 -1.00 -1.15 -11.12
N PHE A 180 -1.22 0.13 -10.78
CA PHE A 180 -2.25 0.50 -9.79
C PHE A 180 -3.65 0.12 -10.26
N ARG A 181 -3.99 0.42 -11.53
CA ARG A 181 -5.29 0.05 -12.10
C ARG A 181 -5.50 -1.46 -12.08
N GLU A 182 -4.46 -2.24 -12.38
CA GLU A 182 -4.52 -3.69 -12.32
C GLU A 182 -4.61 -4.25 -10.89
N ALA A 183 -3.85 -3.70 -9.94
CA ALA A 183 -3.90 -4.11 -8.55
C ALA A 183 -5.31 -3.92 -7.96
N LEU A 184 -5.88 -2.73 -8.17
CA LEU A 184 -7.24 -2.38 -7.72
C LEU A 184 -8.33 -3.19 -8.43
N PHE A 185 -8.09 -3.60 -9.68
CA PHE A 185 -8.99 -4.50 -10.40
C PHE A 185 -9.01 -5.92 -9.83
N LYS A 186 -7.83 -6.46 -9.46
CA LYS A 186 -7.72 -7.83 -8.95
C LYS A 186 -8.34 -7.99 -7.56
N ASN A 187 -7.97 -7.13 -6.61
CA ASN A 187 -8.53 -7.12 -5.26
C ASN A 187 -8.12 -5.83 -4.53
N ALA A 188 -8.99 -4.83 -4.51
CA ALA A 188 -8.73 -3.55 -3.87
C ALA A 188 -8.61 -3.66 -2.34
N SER A 189 -9.50 -4.41 -1.68
CA SER A 189 -9.43 -4.64 -0.23
C SER A 189 -8.16 -5.36 0.24
N GLY A 190 -7.49 -6.10 -0.65
CA GLY A 190 -6.23 -6.79 -0.34
C GLY A 190 -4.99 -5.90 -0.33
N ILE A 191 -5.11 -4.61 -0.65
CA ILE A 191 -3.97 -3.69 -0.77
C ILE A 191 -3.64 -3.06 0.58
N GLU A 192 -2.37 -3.21 0.99
CA GLU A 192 -1.85 -2.67 2.23
C GLU A 192 -1.43 -1.19 2.07
N MET A 193 -2.40 -0.28 2.15
CA MET A 193 -2.18 1.16 1.90
C MET A 193 -1.10 1.82 2.76
N CYS A 194 -0.83 1.31 3.97
CA CYS A 194 0.20 1.85 4.85
C CYS A 194 1.64 1.68 4.31
N PHE A 195 1.80 0.92 3.24
CA PHE A 195 3.07 0.70 2.55
C PHE A 195 3.18 1.46 1.22
N LEU A 196 2.16 2.21 0.80
CA LEU A 196 2.19 2.97 -0.45
C LEU A 196 2.43 4.45 -0.17
N GLU A 197 3.36 5.05 -0.91
CA GLU A 197 3.89 6.39 -0.58
C GLU A 197 3.79 7.39 -1.73
N SER A 198 3.57 6.92 -2.96
CA SER A 198 3.50 7.79 -4.12
C SER A 198 2.31 8.74 -4.08
N GLU A 199 2.54 9.96 -4.57
CA GLU A 199 1.50 11.00 -4.62
C GLU A 199 0.28 10.57 -5.44
N ILE A 200 0.48 9.72 -6.47
CA ILE A 200 -0.60 9.22 -7.34
C ILE A 200 -1.70 8.53 -6.51
N ILE A 201 -1.31 7.64 -5.60
CA ILE A 201 -2.26 6.89 -4.80
C ILE A 201 -2.70 7.68 -3.56
N ASN A 202 -1.80 8.43 -2.93
CA ASN A 202 -2.12 9.23 -1.73
C ASN A 202 -3.12 10.36 -2.04
N ALA A 203 -2.96 11.07 -3.16
CA ALA A 203 -3.91 12.08 -3.60
C ALA A 203 -5.29 11.46 -3.87
N LEU A 204 -5.33 10.28 -4.47
CA LEU A 204 -6.57 9.55 -4.73
C LEU A 204 -7.25 9.12 -3.44
N VAL A 205 -6.51 8.57 -2.48
CA VAL A 205 -7.02 8.19 -1.15
C VAL A 205 -7.59 9.38 -0.41
N THR A 206 -6.85 10.48 -0.33
CA THR A 206 -7.30 11.71 0.32
C THR A 206 -8.60 12.23 -0.31
N LYS A 207 -8.69 12.18 -1.64
CA LYS A 207 -9.90 12.60 -2.36
C LYS A 207 -11.10 11.71 -2.06
N VAL A 208 -10.93 10.38 -2.11
CA VAL A 208 -12.01 9.43 -1.82
C VAL A 208 -12.44 9.50 -0.36
N ALA A 209 -11.50 9.72 0.56
CA ALA A 209 -11.79 9.97 1.97
C ALA A 209 -12.59 11.27 2.18
N ALA A 210 -12.25 12.35 1.46
CA ALA A 210 -12.97 13.62 1.54
C ALA A 210 -14.43 13.54 1.03
N ILE A 211 -14.74 12.54 0.18
CA ILE A 211 -16.12 12.25 -0.26
C ILE A 211 -16.92 11.53 0.85
N GLY A 212 -16.24 10.93 1.82
CA GLY A 212 -16.84 10.31 3.01
C GLY A 212 -16.65 8.80 3.11
N HIS A 213 -15.97 8.16 2.16
CA HIS A 213 -15.68 6.71 2.25
C HIS A 213 -14.49 6.47 3.19
N THR A 214 -14.53 5.39 3.97
CA THR A 214 -13.47 5.03 4.91
C THR A 214 -13.31 3.51 4.98
N GLY A 215 -12.22 3.04 5.60
CA GLY A 215 -11.97 1.60 5.79
C GLY A 215 -11.87 0.83 4.47
N GLU A 216 -12.42 -0.37 4.42
CA GLU A 216 -12.41 -1.22 3.22
C GLU A 216 -13.25 -0.64 2.08
N GLU A 217 -14.34 0.06 2.40
CA GLU A 217 -15.19 0.72 1.40
C GLU A 217 -14.39 1.74 0.59
N LEU A 218 -13.51 2.51 1.24
CA LEU A 218 -12.63 3.45 0.55
C LEU A 218 -11.81 2.76 -0.54
N LEU A 219 -11.27 1.57 -0.27
CA LEU A 219 -10.41 0.83 -1.20
C LEU A 219 -11.16 0.44 -2.46
N GLU A 220 -12.40 -0.05 -2.33
CA GLU A 220 -13.23 -0.43 -3.47
C GLU A 220 -13.64 0.78 -4.33
N TRP A 221 -13.75 1.97 -3.73
CA TRP A 221 -14.04 3.22 -4.46
C TRP A 221 -12.82 3.84 -5.15
N LEU A 222 -11.58 3.50 -4.76
CA LEU A 222 -10.36 4.01 -5.40
C LEU A 222 -10.35 3.79 -6.94
N PRO A 223 -10.58 2.59 -7.49
CA PRO A 223 -10.53 2.42 -8.95
C PRO A 223 -11.64 3.18 -9.67
N VAL A 224 -12.81 3.35 -9.05
CA VAL A 224 -13.93 4.09 -9.62
C VAL A 224 -13.57 5.57 -9.75
N TYR A 225 -13.20 6.22 -8.66
CA TYR A 225 -12.80 7.63 -8.69
C TYR A 225 -11.51 7.86 -9.44
N GLY A 226 -10.55 6.92 -9.38
CA GLY A 226 -9.33 6.98 -10.16
C GLY A 226 -9.59 6.98 -11.67
N THR A 227 -10.61 6.25 -12.13
CA THR A 227 -11.06 6.27 -13.53
C THR A 227 -11.74 7.60 -13.87
N LEU A 228 -12.69 8.05 -13.04
CA LEU A 228 -13.45 9.29 -13.26
C LEU A 228 -12.57 10.55 -13.26
N ASP A 229 -11.47 10.53 -12.51
CA ASP A 229 -10.53 11.65 -12.40
C ASP A 229 -9.35 11.56 -13.38
N GLY A 230 -9.31 10.53 -14.23
CA GLY A 230 -8.22 10.33 -15.18
C GLY A 230 -6.87 9.99 -14.54
N VAL A 231 -6.83 9.68 -13.23
CA VAL A 231 -5.62 9.20 -12.55
C VAL A 231 -5.24 7.83 -13.10
N LEU A 232 -6.20 6.92 -13.23
CA LEU A 232 -6.05 5.57 -13.75
C LEU A 232 -6.45 5.47 -15.23
N ASN A 233 -5.95 6.40 -16.05
CA ASN A 233 -6.31 6.51 -17.46
C ASN A 233 -5.45 5.67 -18.42
N VAL A 234 -4.35 5.07 -17.94
CA VAL A 234 -3.50 4.21 -18.77
C VAL A 234 -4.06 2.80 -18.76
N LYS A 235 -4.56 2.36 -19.91
CA LYS A 235 -5.30 1.11 -20.07
C LYS A 235 -4.42 0.03 -20.70
N ARG A 236 -4.61 -1.22 -20.28
CA ARG A 236 -4.09 -2.41 -20.96
C ARG A 236 -5.25 -3.25 -21.48
N GLU A 237 -5.00 -3.97 -22.55
CA GLU A 237 -5.96 -4.92 -23.09
C GLU A 237 -6.04 -6.17 -22.20
N LEU A 238 -7.26 -6.68 -22.01
CA LEU A 238 -7.50 -7.92 -21.27
C LEU A 238 -7.25 -9.13 -22.17
N LYS A 239 -6.60 -10.16 -21.63
CA LYS A 239 -6.51 -11.45 -22.32
C LYS A 239 -7.88 -12.13 -22.36
N ALA A 240 -8.12 -12.99 -23.35
CA ALA A 240 -9.40 -13.70 -23.51
C ALA A 240 -9.84 -14.44 -22.23
N LEU A 241 -8.90 -15.06 -21.51
CA LEU A 241 -9.15 -15.73 -20.23
C LEU A 241 -9.57 -14.75 -19.12
N GLU A 242 -8.93 -13.58 -19.06
CA GLU A 242 -9.26 -12.54 -18.08
C GLU A 242 -10.65 -11.95 -18.34
N LEU A 243 -10.99 -11.72 -19.62
CA LEU A 243 -12.31 -11.26 -20.03
C LEU A 243 -13.41 -12.28 -19.66
N GLY A 244 -13.16 -13.57 -19.88
CA GLY A 244 -14.08 -14.63 -19.48
C GLY A 244 -14.36 -14.61 -17.97
N LYS A 245 -13.30 -14.52 -17.16
CA LYS A 245 -13.41 -14.39 -15.70
C LYS A 245 -14.15 -13.11 -15.28
N LEU A 246 -13.85 -11.98 -15.91
CA LEU A 246 -14.54 -10.71 -15.64
C LEU A 246 -16.06 -10.82 -15.84
N LYS A 247 -16.49 -11.40 -16.97
CA LYS A 247 -17.93 -11.59 -17.24
C LYS A 247 -18.60 -12.50 -16.21
N GLN A 248 -17.91 -13.58 -15.79
CA GLN A 248 -18.39 -14.46 -14.73
C GLN A 248 -18.51 -13.70 -13.40
N SER A 249 -17.50 -12.93 -13.02
CA SER A 249 -17.51 -12.13 -11.78
C SER A 249 -18.62 -11.07 -11.79
N ILE A 250 -18.85 -10.40 -12.92
CA ILE A 250 -19.98 -9.47 -13.09
C ILE A 250 -21.31 -10.17 -12.85
N TYR A 251 -21.54 -11.33 -13.48
CA TYR A 251 -22.78 -12.09 -13.31
C TYR A 251 -23.00 -12.51 -11.85
N MET A 252 -21.95 -12.97 -11.17
CA MET A 252 -22.03 -13.34 -9.75
C MET A 252 -22.38 -12.14 -8.87
N LEU A 253 -21.72 -11.00 -9.06
CA LEU A 253 -21.99 -9.78 -8.29
C LEU A 253 -23.38 -9.20 -8.55
N GLU A 254 -23.86 -9.24 -9.81
CA GLU A 254 -25.21 -8.81 -10.17
C GLU A 254 -26.27 -9.66 -9.46
N ASN A 255 -26.06 -10.97 -9.35
CA ASN A 255 -26.97 -11.87 -8.64
C ASN A 255 -26.94 -11.64 -7.14
N GLU A 256 -25.74 -11.53 -6.56
CA GLU A 256 -25.57 -11.26 -5.14
C GLU A 256 -26.30 -9.96 -4.75
N LEU A 257 -26.14 -8.87 -5.51
CA LEU A 257 -26.80 -7.59 -5.24
C LEU A 257 -28.34 -7.62 -5.30
N ARG A 258 -28.93 -8.59 -6.02
CA ARG A 258 -30.40 -8.78 -6.09
C ARG A 258 -30.96 -9.40 -4.81
N GLU A 259 -30.12 -10.10 -4.02
CA GLU A 259 -30.56 -10.68 -2.75
C GLU A 259 -30.84 -9.56 -1.72
N LYS A 260 -31.96 -9.68 -1.00
CA LYS A 260 -32.46 -8.60 -0.11
C LYS A 260 -31.61 -8.41 1.17
N THR A 261 -30.74 -9.36 1.49
CA THR A 261 -30.01 -9.44 2.78
C THR A 261 -28.50 -9.27 2.65
N VAL A 262 -28.03 -8.57 1.61
CA VAL A 262 -26.59 -8.34 1.44
C VAL A 262 -26.09 -7.28 2.42
N LYS A 263 -25.26 -7.71 3.38
CA LYS A 263 -24.62 -6.82 4.36
C LYS A 263 -23.54 -5.92 3.71
N ASP A 264 -22.99 -6.34 2.57
CA ASP A 264 -21.80 -5.73 1.98
C ASP A 264 -22.05 -4.95 0.68
N LYS A 265 -23.28 -4.46 0.46
CA LYS A 265 -23.60 -3.67 -0.76
C LYS A 265 -22.65 -2.50 -0.97
N LYS A 266 -22.17 -1.88 0.12
CA LYS A 266 -21.19 -0.79 0.10
C LYS A 266 -19.84 -1.17 -0.52
N LEU A 267 -19.47 -2.45 -0.47
CA LEU A 267 -18.26 -2.99 -1.09
C LEU A 267 -18.54 -3.52 -2.50
N LEU A 268 -19.69 -4.18 -2.71
CA LEU A 268 -20.00 -4.82 -3.99
C LEU A 268 -20.35 -3.83 -5.10
N VAL A 269 -21.04 -2.73 -4.78
CA VAL A 269 -21.42 -1.70 -5.77
C VAL A 269 -20.20 -1.07 -6.45
N PRO A 270 -19.24 -0.48 -5.72
CA PRO A 270 -18.06 0.09 -6.36
C PRO A 270 -17.22 -0.94 -7.11
N ARG A 271 -17.12 -2.18 -6.60
CA ARG A 271 -16.44 -3.29 -7.29
C ARG A 271 -17.10 -3.61 -8.63
N LEU A 272 -18.43 -3.73 -8.66
CA LEU A 272 -19.18 -4.01 -9.88
C LEU A 272 -19.06 -2.86 -10.89
N ILE A 273 -19.12 -1.60 -10.43
CA ILE A 273 -18.88 -0.43 -11.28
C ILE A 273 -17.48 -0.46 -11.89
N ASN A 274 -16.45 -0.78 -11.11
CA ASN A 274 -15.08 -0.93 -11.62
C ASN A 274 -15.00 -2.02 -12.71
N TYR A 275 -15.65 -3.17 -12.50
CA TYR A 275 -15.71 -4.24 -13.51
C TYR A 275 -16.42 -3.80 -14.79
N TYR A 276 -17.49 -3.01 -14.68
CA TYR A 276 -18.12 -2.41 -15.84
C TYR A 276 -17.20 -1.43 -16.58
N PHE A 277 -16.41 -0.61 -15.89
CA PHE A 277 -15.42 0.24 -16.54
C PHE A 277 -14.39 -0.57 -17.35
N TRP A 278 -13.88 -1.66 -16.80
CA TRP A 278 -12.99 -2.56 -17.54
C TRP A 278 -13.66 -3.21 -18.75
N LEU A 279 -14.94 -3.58 -18.63
CA LEU A 279 -15.69 -4.16 -19.74
C LEU A 279 -15.97 -3.14 -20.85
N ILE A 280 -16.32 -1.91 -20.48
CA ILE A 280 -16.48 -0.79 -21.42
C ILE A 280 -15.15 -0.52 -22.14
N ASP A 281 -14.04 -0.45 -21.41
CA ASP A 281 -12.72 -0.19 -21.99
C ASP A 281 -12.33 -1.24 -23.02
N HIS A 282 -12.60 -2.52 -22.74
CA HIS A 282 -12.41 -3.60 -23.71
C HIS A 282 -13.32 -3.45 -24.95
N TYR A 283 -14.59 -3.08 -24.76
CA TYR A 283 -15.53 -2.90 -25.88
C TYR A 283 -15.20 -1.69 -26.75
N MET A 284 -14.67 -0.60 -26.17
CA MET A 284 -14.23 0.57 -26.91
C MET A 284 -13.01 0.30 -27.79
N ASN A 285 -12.14 -0.61 -27.39
CA ASN A 285 -10.95 -1.00 -28.17
C ASN A 285 -11.27 -2.00 -29.30
N GLY A 286 -12.41 -2.69 -29.22
CA GLY A 286 -12.84 -3.68 -30.21
C GLY A 286 -13.81 -3.14 -31.26
N THR A 287 -14.18 -3.98 -32.23
CA THR A 287 -15.23 -3.71 -33.23
C THR A 287 -16.61 -4.06 -32.69
N ILE A 288 -16.87 -3.77 -31.41
CA ILE A 288 -18.11 -4.16 -30.74
C ILE A 288 -19.15 -3.07 -30.90
N GLU A 289 -20.42 -3.47 -31.07
CA GLU A 289 -21.53 -2.55 -31.22
C GLU A 289 -21.69 -1.63 -30.01
N ARG A 290 -21.89 -0.34 -30.30
CA ARG A 290 -22.11 0.72 -29.30
C ARG A 290 -23.28 0.42 -28.35
N SER A 291 -24.27 -0.32 -28.82
CA SER A 291 -25.41 -0.83 -28.06
C SER A 291 -24.99 -1.54 -26.76
N LYS A 292 -23.93 -2.36 -26.80
CA LYS A 292 -23.45 -3.09 -25.61
C LYS A 292 -22.82 -2.18 -24.57
N ILE A 293 -22.20 -1.07 -25.00
CA ILE A 293 -21.67 -0.07 -24.08
C ILE A 293 -22.83 0.68 -23.42
N ASP A 294 -23.85 1.05 -24.18
CA ASP A 294 -25.04 1.75 -23.68
C ASP A 294 -25.81 0.89 -22.64
N GLU A 295 -25.90 -0.42 -22.85
CA GLU A 295 -26.46 -1.35 -21.86
C GLU A 295 -25.69 -1.34 -20.54
N ILE A 296 -24.35 -1.37 -20.58
CA ILE A 296 -23.52 -1.34 -19.37
C ILE A 296 -23.66 0.01 -18.67
N LEU A 297 -23.67 1.10 -19.43
CA LEU A 297 -23.89 2.45 -18.91
C LEU A 297 -25.24 2.59 -18.19
N LEU A 298 -26.30 1.98 -18.73
CA LEU A 298 -27.60 1.93 -18.05
C LEU A 298 -27.53 1.16 -16.73
N ARG A 299 -26.79 0.04 -16.68
CA ARG A 299 -26.57 -0.71 -15.43
C ARG A 299 -25.81 0.12 -14.39
N ILE A 300 -24.78 0.87 -14.80
CA ILE A 300 -24.08 1.81 -13.90
C ILE A 300 -25.06 2.86 -13.37
N LYS A 301 -25.92 3.42 -14.23
CA LYS A 301 -26.94 4.41 -13.80
C LYS A 301 -27.91 3.85 -12.76
N LEU A 302 -28.32 2.59 -12.89
CA LEU A 302 -29.19 1.91 -11.92
C LEU A 302 -28.50 1.65 -10.58
N LEU A 303 -27.17 1.46 -10.57
CA LEU A 303 -26.38 1.28 -9.35
C LEU A 303 -26.08 2.61 -8.65
N ASP A 304 -25.62 3.61 -9.41
CA ASP A 304 -25.29 4.94 -8.92
C ASP A 304 -25.39 5.99 -10.05
N GLU A 305 -26.46 6.79 -9.99
CA GLU A 305 -26.73 7.84 -10.98
C GLU A 305 -25.67 8.96 -10.96
N LYS A 306 -25.06 9.27 -9.81
CA LYS A 306 -24.03 10.32 -9.71
C LYS A 306 -22.76 9.88 -10.41
N ILE A 307 -22.37 8.62 -10.24
CA ILE A 307 -21.21 8.03 -10.92
C ILE A 307 -21.44 7.98 -12.42
N TYR A 308 -22.60 7.52 -12.87
CA TYR A 308 -22.97 7.54 -14.28
C TYR A 308 -22.83 8.95 -14.89
N ASN A 309 -23.45 9.95 -14.26
CA ASN A 309 -23.43 11.33 -14.74
C ASN A 309 -22.02 11.93 -14.80
N ARG A 310 -21.10 11.47 -13.94
CA ARG A 310 -19.71 11.90 -13.97
C ARG A 310 -18.88 11.17 -15.02
N TYR A 311 -19.20 9.92 -15.32
CA TYR A 311 -18.48 9.12 -16.32
C TYR A 311 -18.75 9.56 -17.76
N ILE A 312 -19.98 10.02 -18.05
CA ILE A 312 -20.37 10.45 -19.41
C ILE A 312 -19.98 11.90 -19.74
N ARG A 313 -19.50 12.66 -18.76
CA ARG A 313 -19.03 14.04 -18.93
C ARG A 313 -17.61 14.06 -19.46
#